data_AF-A0A418PMD1-F1
#
_entry.id   AF-A0A418PMD1-F1
#
_cell.length_a   1.000
_cell.length_b   1.000
_cell.length_c   1.000
_cell.angle_alpha   90.00
_cell.angle_beta   90.00
_cell.angle_gamma   90.00
#
_symmetry.space_group_name_H-M   'P 1'
#
loop_
_entity.id
_entity.type
_entity.pdbx_description
1 polymer ?
#
loop_
_entity_poly.entity_id
_entity_poly.type
_entity_poly.pdbx_seq_one_letter_code
_entity_poly.pdbx_strand_id
1 'polypeptide(L)'
;MTKDLRKSIFTYFIFLLICALGMVWAKNWVEPYPYLRVWEWSNVLILAIGIPFLFLQKQAGIPDFWEKQISNNSRIWIPGLVGVGFGILDVVIIKGILHPEPYTELPPFLQPFPYSIFLYFSGAFDVEIFYRLIPIALVLFIFSKIQNGRFQNQAFWVMAVLTAVREPLEQMPSGATWFVVYALVSGFAMNFIQAIYFRKVGFIGNLSLRLGHYLIWHILLGIFVEMVELG
;
A
#
# COMPACT_ATOMS: atom_id res chain seq x y z
N MET A 1 -5.94 -3.60 27.56
CA MET A 1 -6.02 -2.98 26.22
C MET A 1 -6.19 -1.48 26.35
N THR A 2 -5.25 -0.68 25.84
CA THR A 2 -5.30 0.80 25.87
C THR A 2 -6.44 1.33 24.99
N LYS A 3 -6.92 2.55 25.25
CA LYS A 3 -7.98 3.19 24.44
C LYS A 3 -7.57 3.31 22.97
N ASP A 4 -6.31 3.62 22.71
CA ASP A 4 -5.78 3.83 21.36
C ASP A 4 -5.63 2.53 20.57
N LEU A 5 -5.28 1.42 21.25
CA LEU A 5 -5.30 0.08 20.65
C LEU A 5 -6.74 -0.37 20.30
N ARG A 6 -7.75 -0.08 21.15
CA ARG A 6 -9.16 -0.40 20.80
C ARG A 6 -9.59 0.30 19.51
N LYS A 7 -9.22 1.58 19.37
CA LYS A 7 -9.51 2.35 18.15
C LYS A 7 -8.77 1.79 16.94
N SER A 8 -7.50 1.41 17.10
CA SER A 8 -6.70 0.81 16.02
C SER A 8 -7.34 -0.49 15.52
N ILE A 9 -7.76 -1.37 16.44
CA ILE A 9 -8.48 -2.61 16.12
C ILE A 9 -9.81 -2.31 15.42
N PHE A 10 -10.60 -1.36 15.93
CA PHE A 10 -11.87 -0.98 15.31
C PHE A 10 -11.67 -0.44 13.88
N THR A 11 -10.67 0.42 13.65
CA THR A 11 -10.31 0.90 12.32
C THR A 11 -9.86 -0.23 11.40
N TYR A 12 -9.07 -1.19 11.92
CA TYR A 12 -8.67 -2.38 11.16
C TYR A 12 -9.89 -3.21 10.72
N PHE A 13 -10.87 -3.39 11.60
CA PHE A 13 -12.13 -4.05 11.24
C PHE A 13 -12.91 -3.30 10.18
N ILE A 14 -12.92 -1.96 10.21
CA ILE A 14 -13.52 -1.16 9.13
C ILE A 14 -12.79 -1.43 7.80
N PHE A 15 -11.45 -1.52 7.80
CA PHE A 15 -10.69 -1.82 6.59
C PHE A 15 -11.01 -3.22 6.04
N LEU A 16 -11.12 -4.22 6.91
CA LEU A 16 -11.57 -5.57 6.52
C LEU A 16 -13.00 -5.54 5.94
N LEU A 17 -13.90 -4.75 6.54
CA LEU A 17 -15.27 -4.59 6.03
C LEU A 17 -15.28 -3.94 4.65
N ILE A 18 -14.45 -2.92 4.40
CA ILE A 18 -14.30 -2.31 3.07
C ILE A 18 -13.85 -3.37 2.05
N CYS A 19 -12.88 -4.21 2.40
CA CYS A 19 -12.42 -5.30 1.51
C CYS A 19 -13.54 -6.31 1.22
N ALA A 20 -14.30 -6.71 2.24
CA ALA A 20 -15.43 -7.63 2.08
C ALA A 20 -16.56 -7.03 1.21
N LEU A 21 -16.90 -5.76 1.42
CA LEU A 21 -17.89 -5.06 0.59
C LEU A 21 -17.41 -4.95 -0.87
N GLY A 22 -16.13 -4.65 -1.07
CA GLY A 22 -15.50 -4.61 -2.38
C GLY A 22 -15.62 -5.94 -3.14
N MET A 23 -15.30 -7.04 -2.47
CA MET A 23 -15.47 -8.39 -3.02
C MET A 23 -16.94 -8.68 -3.39
N VAL A 24 -17.90 -8.35 -2.51
CA VAL A 24 -19.32 -8.59 -2.82
C VAL A 24 -19.76 -7.75 -4.02
N TRP A 25 -19.28 -6.50 -4.10
CA TRP A 25 -19.60 -5.63 -5.21
C TRP A 25 -19.02 -6.11 -6.55
N ALA A 26 -17.81 -6.65 -6.52
CA ALA A 26 -17.11 -7.20 -7.69
C ALA A 26 -17.96 -8.21 -8.47
N LYS A 27 -18.77 -9.01 -7.77
CA LYS A 27 -19.63 -10.03 -8.38
C LYS A 27 -20.64 -9.47 -9.39
N ASN A 28 -21.02 -8.20 -9.24
CA ASN A 28 -21.92 -7.53 -10.19
C ASN A 28 -21.20 -7.07 -11.47
N TRP A 29 -19.87 -7.19 -11.54
CA TRP A 29 -19.02 -6.68 -12.63
C TRP A 29 -18.27 -7.78 -13.39
N VAL A 30 -18.38 -9.04 -12.97
CA VAL A 30 -17.59 -10.16 -13.55
C VAL A 30 -17.99 -10.45 -15.01
N GLU A 31 -19.29 -10.38 -15.33
CA GLU A 31 -19.76 -10.67 -16.70
C GLU A 31 -19.24 -9.69 -17.77
N PRO A 32 -19.23 -8.34 -17.55
CA PRO A 32 -18.71 -7.42 -18.56
C PRO A 32 -17.17 -7.41 -18.70
N TYR A 33 -16.42 -7.95 -17.74
CA TYR A 33 -14.95 -7.84 -17.70
C TYR A 33 -14.27 -9.20 -17.45
N PRO A 34 -13.87 -9.95 -18.49
CA PRO A 34 -13.31 -11.30 -18.33
C PRO A 34 -11.97 -11.36 -17.57
N TYR A 35 -11.25 -10.24 -17.47
CA TYR A 35 -9.98 -10.11 -16.74
C TYR A 35 -10.11 -9.36 -15.42
N LEU A 36 -11.34 -9.21 -14.89
CA LEU A 36 -11.59 -8.55 -13.62
C LEU A 36 -10.87 -9.29 -12.49
N ARG A 37 -9.96 -8.61 -11.81
CA ARG A 37 -9.33 -9.17 -10.61
C ARG A 37 -10.32 -9.11 -9.46
N VAL A 38 -10.86 -10.25 -9.06
CA VAL A 38 -11.82 -10.34 -7.95
C VAL A 38 -11.17 -10.94 -6.72
N TRP A 39 -11.39 -10.30 -5.58
CA TRP A 39 -11.01 -10.84 -4.28
C TRP A 39 -11.96 -11.94 -3.83
N GLU A 40 -11.44 -12.92 -3.10
CA GLU A 40 -12.20 -13.98 -2.46
C GLU A 40 -12.22 -13.80 -0.93
N TRP A 41 -13.08 -14.59 -0.27
CA TRP A 41 -13.11 -14.64 1.20
C TRP A 41 -11.76 -15.05 1.80
N SER A 42 -11.01 -15.92 1.11
CA SER A 42 -9.66 -16.31 1.49
C SER A 42 -8.73 -15.10 1.59
N ASN A 43 -8.81 -14.16 0.64
CA ASN A 43 -8.05 -12.91 0.66
C ASN A 43 -8.48 -12.03 1.84
N VAL A 44 -9.77 -11.87 2.12
CA VAL A 44 -10.20 -11.05 3.28
C VAL A 44 -9.77 -11.68 4.61
N LEU A 45 -9.85 -13.01 4.73
CA LEU A 45 -9.48 -13.73 5.95
C LEU A 45 -7.97 -13.69 6.20
N ILE A 46 -7.13 -13.77 5.15
CA ILE A 46 -5.67 -13.71 5.34
C ILE A 46 -5.23 -12.35 5.89
N LEU A 47 -5.93 -11.26 5.55
CA LEU A 47 -5.68 -9.95 6.13
C LEU A 47 -5.92 -9.91 7.64
N ALA A 48 -6.74 -10.79 8.22
CA ALA A 48 -6.94 -10.82 9.67
C ALA A 48 -5.66 -11.21 10.43
N ILE A 49 -4.68 -11.84 9.76
CA ILE A 49 -3.36 -12.18 10.34
C ILE A 49 -2.57 -10.93 10.77
N GLY A 50 -2.88 -9.74 10.26
CA GLY A 50 -2.26 -8.50 10.74
C GLY A 50 -2.73 -8.07 12.14
N ILE A 51 -3.87 -8.55 12.64
CA ILE A 51 -4.45 -8.12 13.93
C ILE A 51 -3.51 -8.33 15.13
N PRO A 52 -2.87 -9.51 15.32
CA PRO A 52 -1.88 -9.72 16.38
C PRO A 52 -0.75 -8.69 16.39
N PHE A 53 -0.35 -8.17 15.22
CA PHE A 53 0.78 -7.23 15.11
C PHE A 53 0.41 -5.83 15.56
N LEU A 54 -0.88 -5.48 15.62
CA LEU A 54 -1.35 -4.24 16.25
C LEU A 54 -0.98 -4.17 17.73
N PHE A 55 -0.91 -5.33 18.43
CA PHE A 55 -0.51 -5.40 19.83
C PHE A 55 1.00 -5.23 20.04
N LEU A 56 1.79 -5.42 18.98
CA LEU A 56 3.26 -5.34 19.03
C LEU A 56 3.78 -3.93 18.73
N GLN A 57 3.01 -3.09 18.04
CA GLN A 57 3.47 -1.79 17.52
C GLN A 57 4.14 -0.93 18.60
N LYS A 58 3.48 -0.72 19.74
CA LYS A 58 4.02 0.09 20.83
C LYS A 58 5.35 -0.46 21.38
N GLN A 59 5.47 -1.78 21.51
CA GLN A 59 6.70 -2.43 21.97
C GLN A 59 7.80 -2.43 20.90
N ALA A 60 7.40 -2.38 19.64
CA ALA A 60 8.27 -2.22 18.48
C ALA A 60 8.68 -0.76 18.23
N GLY A 61 8.27 0.19 19.08
CA GLY A 61 8.57 1.61 18.92
C GLY A 61 7.85 2.26 17.72
N ILE A 62 6.74 1.66 17.28
CA ILE A 62 5.90 2.15 16.19
C ILE A 62 4.63 2.75 16.81
N PRO A 63 4.17 3.93 16.38
CA PRO A 63 2.92 4.52 16.85
C PRO A 63 1.69 3.66 16.56
N ASP A 64 0.73 3.65 17.50
CA ASP A 64 -0.61 3.12 17.24
C ASP A 64 -1.32 3.98 16.17
N PHE A 65 -2.39 3.47 15.55
CA PHE A 65 -3.04 4.12 14.40
C PHE A 65 -3.47 5.56 14.71
N TRP A 66 -3.91 5.79 15.94
CA TRP A 66 -4.47 7.05 16.41
C TRP A 66 -3.69 7.65 17.58
N GLU A 67 -2.37 7.48 17.58
CA GLU A 67 -1.46 8.05 18.58
C GLU A 67 -1.66 9.57 18.73
N LYS A 68 -1.96 10.04 19.95
CA LYS A 68 -2.47 11.41 20.16
C LYS A 68 -1.47 12.51 19.79
N GLN A 69 -0.18 12.23 19.90
CA GLN A 69 0.91 13.16 19.64
C GLN A 69 1.09 13.39 18.13
N ILE A 70 0.45 12.59 17.28
CA ILE A 70 0.57 12.67 15.82
C ILE A 70 -0.68 13.32 15.25
N SER A 71 -0.50 14.46 14.59
CA SER A 71 -1.58 15.19 13.93
C SER A 71 -2.10 14.47 12.69
N ASN A 72 -3.36 14.69 12.33
CA ASN A 72 -3.95 14.12 11.10
C ASN A 72 -3.23 14.59 9.82
N ASN A 73 -2.64 15.79 9.83
CA ASN A 73 -1.82 16.26 8.72
C ASN A 73 -0.58 15.37 8.52
N SER A 74 0.12 15.03 9.60
CA SER A 74 1.30 14.15 9.54
C SER A 74 0.93 12.70 9.29
N ARG A 75 -0.24 12.27 9.78
CA ARG A 75 -0.74 10.90 9.68
C ARG A 75 -1.35 10.57 8.33
N ILE A 76 -2.04 11.50 7.68
CA ILE A 76 -2.86 11.21 6.49
C ILE A 76 -2.42 12.10 5.32
N TRP A 77 -2.55 13.42 5.45
CA TRP A 77 -2.42 14.34 4.31
C TRP A 77 -1.00 14.41 3.75
N ILE A 78 0.02 14.60 4.59
CA ILE A 78 1.40 14.68 4.14
C ILE A 78 1.84 13.37 3.47
N PRO A 79 1.69 12.18 4.09
CA PRO A 79 2.03 10.93 3.43
C PRO A 79 1.22 10.72 2.14
N GLY A 80 -0.08 11.01 2.16
CA GLY A 80 -0.95 10.90 0.98
C GLY A 80 -0.47 11.79 -0.17
N LEU A 81 -0.11 13.03 0.09
CA LEU A 81 0.44 13.95 -0.92
C LEU A 81 1.79 13.49 -1.46
N VAL A 82 2.65 12.89 -0.62
CA VAL A 82 3.89 12.25 -1.09
C VAL A 82 3.56 11.12 -2.07
N GLY A 83 2.59 10.27 -1.72
CA GLY A 83 2.10 9.21 -2.61
C GLY A 83 1.55 9.73 -3.93
N VAL A 84 0.73 10.79 -3.88
CA VAL A 84 0.23 11.48 -5.08
C VAL A 84 1.39 11.98 -5.94
N GLY A 85 2.43 12.55 -5.34
CA GLY A 85 3.64 12.98 -6.05
C GLY A 85 4.31 11.83 -6.81
N PHE A 86 4.49 10.68 -6.17
CA PHE A 86 5.00 9.47 -6.85
C PHE A 86 4.08 9.03 -7.98
N GLY A 87 2.76 8.99 -7.76
CA GLY A 87 1.80 8.58 -8.77
C GLY A 87 1.79 9.50 -9.99
N ILE A 88 1.91 10.82 -9.79
CA ILE A 88 2.03 11.79 -10.89
C ILE A 88 3.33 11.56 -11.67
N LEU A 89 4.45 11.38 -10.98
CA LEU A 89 5.73 11.10 -11.63
C LEU A 89 5.68 9.82 -12.45
N ASP A 90 5.12 8.74 -11.89
CA ASP A 90 4.98 7.47 -12.59
C ASP A 90 4.07 7.58 -13.82
N VAL A 91 2.95 8.30 -13.73
CA VAL A 91 2.08 8.56 -14.90
C VAL A 91 2.82 9.39 -15.97
N VAL A 92 3.46 10.50 -15.58
CA VAL A 92 4.18 11.36 -16.54
C VAL A 92 5.31 10.62 -17.23
N ILE A 93 6.10 9.86 -16.47
CA ILE A 93 7.23 9.12 -16.99
C ILE A 93 6.70 7.95 -17.82
N ILE A 94 5.95 7.01 -17.23
CA ILE A 94 5.57 5.76 -17.90
C ILE A 94 4.56 6.00 -19.03
N LYS A 95 3.45 6.69 -18.76
CA LYS A 95 2.43 6.94 -19.79
C LYS A 95 2.81 8.12 -20.69
N GLY A 96 3.33 9.22 -20.12
CA GLY A 96 3.61 10.43 -20.90
C GLY A 96 4.83 10.34 -21.83
N ILE A 97 5.90 9.66 -21.40
CA ILE A 97 7.18 9.65 -22.14
C ILE A 97 7.46 8.27 -22.73
N LEU A 98 7.22 7.22 -21.95
CA LEU A 98 7.71 5.88 -22.26
C LEU A 98 6.70 5.03 -23.04
N HIS A 99 5.41 5.31 -22.89
CA HIS A 99 4.30 4.68 -23.60
C HIS A 99 3.26 5.73 -24.00
N PRO A 100 3.62 6.71 -24.86
CA PRO A 100 2.73 7.83 -25.21
C PRO A 100 1.50 7.39 -26.01
N GLU A 101 1.57 6.24 -26.67
CA GLU A 101 0.47 5.73 -27.48
C GLU A 101 -0.76 5.40 -26.61
N PRO A 102 -1.98 5.64 -27.12
CA PRO A 102 -3.21 5.24 -26.44
C PRO A 102 -3.25 3.73 -26.18
N TYR A 103 -3.81 3.33 -25.04
CA TYR A 103 -4.07 1.91 -24.79
C TYR A 103 -5.24 1.43 -25.65
N THR A 104 -5.14 0.21 -26.17
CA THR A 104 -6.18 -0.44 -26.99
C THR A 104 -7.13 -1.30 -26.17
N GLU A 105 -6.77 -1.57 -24.92
CA GLU A 105 -7.57 -2.31 -23.94
C GLU A 105 -7.21 -1.82 -22.53
N LEU A 106 -8.06 -2.11 -21.54
CA LEU A 106 -7.75 -1.75 -20.16
C LEU A 106 -6.61 -2.64 -19.64
N PRO A 107 -5.41 -2.10 -19.36
CA PRO A 107 -4.27 -2.92 -18.95
C PRO A 107 -4.56 -3.66 -17.65
N PRO A 108 -3.98 -4.84 -17.38
CA PRO A 108 -4.29 -5.64 -16.18
C PRO A 108 -4.02 -4.93 -14.85
N PHE A 109 -3.12 -3.94 -14.84
CA PHE A 109 -2.82 -3.11 -13.67
C PHE A 109 -3.80 -1.95 -13.49
N LEU A 110 -4.75 -1.75 -14.42
CA LEU A 110 -5.92 -0.88 -14.33
C LEU A 110 -7.17 -1.76 -14.25
N GLN A 111 -8.20 -1.30 -13.56
CA GLN A 111 -9.43 -2.06 -13.32
C GLN A 111 -10.62 -1.11 -13.47
N PRO A 112 -11.79 -1.59 -13.90
CA PRO A 112 -12.88 -0.73 -14.31
C PRO A 112 -13.40 0.11 -13.14
N PHE A 113 -13.71 1.37 -13.41
CA PHE A 113 -14.38 2.22 -12.46
C PHE A 113 -15.86 1.83 -12.36
N PRO A 114 -16.48 1.88 -11.16
CA PRO A 114 -15.95 2.27 -9.84
C PRO A 114 -15.32 1.15 -9.02
N TYR A 115 -15.26 -0.09 -9.53
CA TYR A 115 -14.74 -1.23 -8.79
C TYR A 115 -13.27 -1.05 -8.36
N SER A 116 -12.47 -0.38 -9.21
CA SER A 116 -11.07 -0.03 -8.93
C SER A 116 -10.85 0.58 -7.54
N ILE A 117 -11.75 1.43 -7.04
CA ILE A 117 -11.63 2.04 -5.71
C ILE A 117 -11.46 0.98 -4.62
N PHE A 118 -12.32 -0.05 -4.64
CA PHE A 118 -12.32 -1.09 -3.62
C PHE A 118 -11.15 -2.05 -3.79
N LEU A 119 -10.85 -2.41 -5.03
CA LEU A 119 -9.75 -3.32 -5.31
C LEU A 119 -8.40 -2.71 -4.91
N TYR A 120 -8.13 -1.46 -5.30
CA TYR A 120 -6.87 -0.80 -4.97
C TYR A 120 -6.78 -0.43 -3.50
N PHE A 121 -7.89 -0.13 -2.82
CA PHE A 121 -7.89 -0.04 -1.35
C PHE A 121 -7.47 -1.37 -0.71
N SER A 122 -8.09 -2.47 -1.13
CA SER A 122 -7.82 -3.81 -0.59
C SER A 122 -6.37 -4.24 -0.87
N GLY A 123 -5.89 -3.99 -2.09
CA GLY A 123 -4.49 -4.24 -2.47
C GLY A 123 -3.50 -3.37 -1.69
N ALA A 124 -3.78 -2.08 -1.49
CA ALA A 124 -2.93 -1.22 -0.67
C ALA A 124 -2.84 -1.75 0.77
N PHE A 125 -3.97 -2.15 1.34
CA PHE A 125 -4.04 -2.70 2.68
C PHE A 125 -3.28 -4.01 2.81
N ASP A 126 -3.45 -4.93 1.86
CA ASP A 126 -2.73 -6.20 1.76
C ASP A 126 -1.21 -6.01 1.78
N VAL A 127 -0.70 -5.21 0.84
CA VAL A 127 0.74 -5.03 0.70
C VAL A 127 1.30 -4.31 1.94
N GLU A 128 0.61 -3.34 2.53
CA GLU A 128 1.09 -2.73 3.79
C GLU A 128 1.08 -3.69 4.98
N ILE A 129 0.14 -4.64 5.04
CA ILE A 129 0.15 -5.67 6.09
C ILE A 129 1.37 -6.56 5.95
N PHE A 130 1.56 -7.15 4.77
CA PHE A 130 2.58 -8.18 4.57
C PHE A 130 3.98 -7.63 4.41
N TYR A 131 4.14 -6.40 3.89
CA TYR A 131 5.45 -5.84 3.66
C TYR A 131 5.88 -4.89 4.79
N ARG A 132 4.96 -4.33 5.59
CA ARG A 132 5.31 -3.39 6.67
C ARG A 132 4.86 -3.88 8.02
N LEU A 133 3.55 -4.01 8.24
CA LEU A 133 2.99 -4.27 9.57
C LEU A 133 3.58 -5.54 10.18
N ILE A 134 3.48 -6.66 9.48
CA ILE A 134 3.96 -7.95 9.97
C ILE A 134 5.50 -7.96 10.11
N PRO A 135 6.28 -7.79 9.03
CA PRO A 135 7.73 -8.02 9.10
C PRO A 135 8.45 -6.98 9.97
N ILE A 136 8.11 -5.69 9.82
CA ILE A 136 8.80 -4.63 10.57
C ILE A 136 8.38 -4.65 12.04
N ALA A 137 7.08 -4.76 12.36
CA ALA A 137 6.67 -4.77 13.76
C ALA A 137 7.20 -6.00 14.50
N LEU A 138 7.24 -7.17 13.86
CA LEU A 138 7.79 -8.38 14.47
C LEU A 138 9.28 -8.26 14.78
N VAL A 139 10.09 -7.86 13.79
CA VAL A 139 11.54 -7.75 13.96
C VAL A 139 11.87 -6.67 14.99
N LEU A 140 11.21 -5.51 14.94
CA LEU A 140 11.45 -4.46 15.92
C LEU A 140 10.98 -4.83 17.32
N PHE A 141 9.91 -5.61 17.45
CA PHE A 141 9.49 -6.17 18.73
C PHE A 141 10.55 -7.14 19.30
N ILE A 142 11.09 -8.04 18.48
CA ILE A 142 12.16 -8.96 18.92
C ILE A 142 13.39 -8.15 19.37
N PHE A 143 13.79 -7.18 18.55
CA PHE A 143 14.96 -6.35 18.84
C PHE A 143 14.76 -5.37 19.99
N SER A 144 13.52 -5.04 20.38
CA SER A 144 13.27 -4.27 21.60
C SER A 144 13.49 -5.09 22.88
N LYS A 145 13.43 -6.43 22.79
CA LYS A 145 13.77 -7.35 23.89
C LYS A 145 15.27 -7.69 23.92
N ILE A 146 15.94 -7.72 22.78
CA ILE A 146 17.38 -8.02 22.68
C ILE A 146 18.19 -6.82 23.18
N GLN A 147 19.07 -7.06 24.17
CA GLN A 147 19.97 -6.05 24.75
C GLN A 147 19.26 -4.72 25.06
N ASN A 148 18.03 -4.80 25.60
CA ASN A 148 17.20 -3.64 25.93
C ASN A 148 17.01 -2.64 24.77
N GLY A 149 16.88 -3.13 23.52
CA GLY A 149 16.61 -2.28 22.36
C GLY A 149 17.84 -1.66 21.70
N ARG A 150 19.07 -2.00 22.14
CA ARG A 150 20.32 -1.39 21.63
C ARG A 150 20.44 -1.42 20.10
N PHE A 151 19.94 -2.47 19.45
CA PHE A 151 20.05 -2.68 18.01
C PHE A 151 18.75 -2.43 17.23
N GLN A 152 17.70 -1.94 17.89
CA GLN A 152 16.38 -1.78 17.28
C GLN A 152 16.42 -0.78 16.11
N ASN A 153 17.25 0.26 16.19
CA ASN A 153 17.40 1.24 15.11
C ASN A 153 18.07 0.63 13.86
N GLN A 154 19.11 -0.18 14.05
CA GLN A 154 19.81 -0.88 12.99
C GLN A 154 18.90 -1.91 12.34
N ALA A 155 18.17 -2.68 13.16
CA ALA A 155 17.17 -3.64 12.69
C ALA A 155 16.10 -2.96 11.84
N PHE A 156 15.64 -1.76 12.21
CA PHE A 156 14.71 -1.01 11.38
C PHE A 156 15.29 -0.69 10.00
N TRP A 157 16.50 -0.14 9.92
CA TRP A 157 17.07 0.26 8.63
C TRP A 157 17.31 -0.94 7.72
N VAL A 158 17.76 -2.06 8.28
CA VAL A 158 17.87 -3.33 7.56
C VAL A 158 16.50 -3.74 7.02
N MET A 159 15.47 -3.77 7.88
CA MET A 159 14.12 -4.15 7.45
C MET A 159 13.52 -3.17 6.45
N ALA A 160 13.74 -1.87 6.58
CA ALA A 160 13.27 -0.86 5.65
C ALA A 160 13.83 -1.10 4.24
N VAL A 161 15.12 -1.47 4.12
CA VAL A 161 15.72 -1.84 2.84
C VAL A 161 15.16 -3.16 2.32
N LEU A 162 15.13 -4.21 3.15
CA LEU A 162 14.66 -5.54 2.74
C LEU A 162 13.20 -5.52 2.26
N THR A 163 12.31 -4.84 3.00
CA THR A 163 10.91 -4.74 2.62
C THR A 163 10.73 -3.81 1.42
N ALA A 164 11.61 -2.83 1.21
CA ALA A 164 11.56 -1.96 0.05
C ALA A 164 11.97 -2.61 -1.26
N VAL A 165 12.90 -3.57 -1.20
CA VAL A 165 13.34 -4.35 -2.37
C VAL A 165 12.34 -5.45 -2.72
N ARG A 166 11.48 -5.87 -1.79
CA ARG A 166 10.56 -7.00 -1.98
C ARG A 166 9.61 -6.83 -3.17
N GLU A 167 8.96 -5.66 -3.29
CA GLU A 167 7.98 -5.39 -4.35
C GLU A 167 8.63 -5.31 -5.74
N PRO A 168 9.71 -4.52 -5.94
CA PRO A 168 10.38 -4.46 -7.23
C PRO A 168 10.89 -5.82 -7.73
N LEU A 169 11.32 -6.71 -6.81
CA LEU A 169 11.72 -8.07 -7.15
C LEU A 169 10.53 -9.00 -7.44
N GLU A 170 9.37 -8.77 -6.83
CA GLU A 170 8.15 -9.53 -7.16
C GLU A 170 7.61 -9.18 -8.54
N GLN A 171 7.65 -7.89 -8.85
CA GLN A 171 7.08 -7.31 -10.06
C GLN A 171 8.16 -7.01 -11.10
N MET A 172 9.19 -7.86 -11.19
CA MET A 172 10.37 -7.61 -12.03
C MET A 172 9.97 -7.06 -13.40
N PRO A 173 10.28 -5.78 -13.68
CA PRO A 173 9.83 -5.13 -14.89
C PRO A 173 10.58 -5.70 -16.09
N SER A 174 9.91 -5.74 -17.23
CA SER A 174 10.48 -6.15 -18.52
C SER A 174 10.29 -5.04 -19.56
N GLY A 175 11.06 -5.09 -20.64
CA GLY A 175 11.06 -4.08 -21.69
C GLY A 175 12.39 -3.34 -21.79
N ALA A 176 12.34 -2.08 -22.24
CA ALA A 176 13.54 -1.27 -22.45
C ALA A 176 14.33 -1.08 -21.14
N THR A 177 15.66 -1.11 -21.20
CA THR A 177 16.51 -1.03 -20.00
C THR A 177 16.22 0.18 -19.13
N TRP A 178 15.96 1.35 -19.73
CA TRP A 178 15.63 2.55 -18.97
C TRP A 178 14.28 2.43 -18.22
N PHE A 179 13.31 1.67 -18.75
CA PHE A 179 12.02 1.44 -18.12
C PHE A 179 12.23 0.59 -16.87
N VAL A 180 12.99 -0.50 -17.04
CA VAL A 180 13.35 -1.42 -15.97
C VAL A 180 14.07 -0.67 -14.85
N VAL A 181 15.08 0.15 -15.20
CA VAL A 181 15.81 0.96 -14.22
C VAL A 181 14.88 1.95 -13.49
N TYR A 182 14.04 2.68 -14.22
CA TYR A 182 13.10 3.63 -13.61
C TYR A 182 12.13 2.92 -12.66
N ALA A 183 11.48 1.83 -13.10
CA ALA A 183 10.50 1.10 -12.31
C ALA A 183 11.12 0.48 -11.05
N LEU A 184 12.34 -0.06 -11.14
CA LEU A 184 13.06 -0.58 -9.97
C LEU A 184 13.43 0.54 -8.98
N VAL A 185 13.93 1.68 -9.48
CA VAL A 185 14.36 2.80 -8.63
C VAL A 185 13.17 3.51 -7.99
N SER A 186 12.13 3.85 -8.77
CA SER A 186 10.89 4.47 -8.26
C SER A 186 10.20 3.54 -7.26
N GLY A 187 10.05 2.26 -7.62
CA GLY A 187 9.45 1.24 -6.76
C GLY A 187 10.20 1.07 -5.44
N PHE A 188 11.53 0.96 -5.47
CA PHE A 188 12.34 0.92 -4.25
C PHE A 188 12.19 2.20 -3.42
N ALA A 189 12.31 3.38 -4.05
CA ALA A 189 12.27 4.66 -3.36
C ALA A 189 10.94 4.88 -2.63
N MET A 190 9.81 4.65 -3.31
CA MET A 190 8.49 4.75 -2.70
C MET A 190 8.34 3.76 -1.54
N ASN A 191 8.69 2.49 -1.75
CA ASN A 191 8.56 1.47 -0.71
C ASN A 191 9.46 1.78 0.52
N PHE A 192 10.67 2.29 0.30
CA PHE A 192 11.58 2.69 1.37
C PHE A 192 11.03 3.87 2.17
N ILE A 193 10.49 4.89 1.49
CA ILE A 193 9.83 6.02 2.15
C ILE A 193 8.62 5.55 2.97
N GLN A 194 7.84 4.59 2.47
CA GLN A 194 6.73 4.01 3.24
C GLN A 194 7.20 3.31 4.52
N ALA A 195 8.33 2.60 4.51
CA ALA A 195 8.91 2.04 5.73
C ALA A 195 9.29 3.13 6.74
N ILE A 196 9.84 4.26 6.27
CA ILE A 196 10.14 5.44 7.11
C ILE A 196 8.87 6.03 7.71
N TYR A 197 7.82 6.23 6.92
CA TYR A 197 6.53 6.72 7.42
C TYR A 197 5.89 5.73 8.39
N PHE A 198 5.99 4.43 8.15
CA PHE A 198 5.48 3.42 9.07
C PHE A 198 6.10 3.56 10.46
N ARG A 199 7.42 3.72 10.55
CA ARG A 199 8.10 3.95 11.84
C ARG A 199 7.76 5.29 12.46
N LYS A 200 7.65 6.35 11.64
CA LYS A 200 7.45 7.73 12.13
C LYS A 200 6.03 8.01 12.58
N VAL A 201 5.03 7.54 11.84
CA VAL A 201 3.61 7.91 12.04
C VAL A 201 2.65 6.73 12.11
N GLY A 202 3.16 5.50 12.06
CA GLY A 202 2.36 4.29 12.16
C GLY A 202 1.72 3.87 10.83
N PHE A 203 0.87 2.85 10.93
CA PHE A 203 0.26 2.17 9.77
C PHE A 203 -0.59 3.10 8.90
N ILE A 204 -1.41 3.97 9.50
CA ILE A 204 -2.27 4.87 8.73
C ILE A 204 -1.46 5.77 7.79
N GLY A 205 -0.28 6.20 8.20
CA GLY A 205 0.57 7.04 7.34
C GLY A 205 1.20 6.28 6.18
N ASN A 206 1.67 5.05 6.39
CA ASN A 206 2.17 4.25 5.27
C ASN A 206 1.05 3.91 4.26
N LEU A 207 -0.16 3.65 4.76
CA LEU A 207 -1.31 3.28 3.96
C LEU A 207 -1.82 4.49 3.20
N SER A 208 -1.87 5.66 3.84
CA SER A 208 -2.24 6.91 3.18
C SER A 208 -1.28 7.23 2.04
N LEU A 209 0.03 7.00 2.20
CA LEU A 209 1.00 7.16 1.11
C LEU A 209 0.70 6.21 -0.05
N ARG A 210 0.47 4.91 0.22
CA ARG A 210 0.12 3.94 -0.83
C ARG A 210 -1.16 4.33 -1.56
N LEU A 211 -2.20 4.69 -0.81
CA LEU A 211 -3.49 5.09 -1.37
C LEU A 211 -3.36 6.37 -2.20
N GLY A 212 -2.51 7.32 -1.80
CA GLY A 212 -2.21 8.51 -2.59
C GLY A 212 -1.59 8.18 -3.95
N HIS A 213 -0.66 7.21 -3.98
CA HIS A 213 -0.08 6.71 -5.24
C HIS A 213 -1.13 5.98 -6.09
N TYR A 214 -1.83 5.02 -5.49
CA TYR A 214 -2.86 4.22 -6.18
C TYR A 214 -4.00 5.07 -6.73
N LEU A 215 -4.36 6.17 -6.05
CA LEU A 215 -5.34 7.12 -6.55
C LEU A 215 -4.94 7.64 -7.93
N ILE A 216 -3.69 8.06 -8.10
CA ILE A 216 -3.23 8.62 -9.39
C ILE A 216 -2.94 7.49 -10.39
N TRP A 217 -2.09 6.55 -9.99
CA TRP A 217 -1.52 5.53 -10.86
C TRP A 217 -2.52 4.49 -11.33
N HIS A 218 -3.45 4.09 -10.46
CA HIS A 218 -4.38 3.01 -10.76
C HIS A 218 -5.82 3.48 -11.01
N ILE A 219 -6.31 4.43 -10.20
CA ILE A 219 -7.72 4.84 -10.27
C ILE A 219 -7.92 5.94 -11.31
N LEU A 220 -7.24 7.08 -11.19
CA LEU A 220 -7.43 8.19 -12.13
C LEU A 220 -6.89 7.88 -13.52
N LEU A 221 -5.72 7.22 -13.62
CA LEU A 221 -5.23 6.71 -14.90
C LEU A 221 -6.22 5.70 -15.49
N GLY A 222 -6.76 4.78 -14.68
CA GLY A 222 -7.78 3.82 -15.11
C GLY A 222 -9.02 4.49 -15.71
N ILE A 223 -9.57 5.49 -15.01
CA ILE A 223 -10.70 6.29 -15.48
C ILE A 223 -10.36 7.00 -16.80
N PHE A 224 -9.17 7.59 -16.91
CA PHE A 224 -8.75 8.27 -18.13
C PHE A 224 -8.69 7.29 -19.31
N VAL A 225 -8.06 6.14 -19.14
CA VAL A 225 -7.96 5.12 -20.19
C VAL A 225 -9.35 4.60 -20.58
N GLU A 226 -10.17 4.23 -19.59
CA GLU A 226 -11.53 3.70 -19.80
C GLU A 226 -12.45 4.69 -20.53
N MET A 227 -12.42 5.97 -20.15
CA MET A 227 -13.38 6.97 -20.63
C MET A 227 -12.90 7.79 -21.83
N VAL A 228 -11.58 7.88 -22.07
CA VAL A 228 -11.00 8.76 -23.10
C VAL A 228 -10.27 7.97 -24.18
N GLU A 229 -9.52 6.92 -23.83
CA GLU A 229 -8.76 6.15 -24.83
C GLU A 229 -9.58 5.00 -25.42
N LEU A 230 -10.49 4.41 -24.63
CA LEU A 230 -11.31 3.27 -25.04
C LEU A 230 -12.79 3.61 -25.33
N GLY A 231 -13.25 4.78 -24.88
CA GLY A 231 -14.62 5.26 -25.08
C GLY A 231 -14.83 5.95 -26.42
#